data_AF-A0A2V6CSG3-F1
#
_entry.id   AF-A0A2V6CSG3-F1
#
_cell.length_a   1.000
_cell.length_b   1.000
_cell.length_c   1.000
_cell.angle_alpha   90.00
_cell.angle_beta   90.00
_cell.angle_gamma   90.00
#
_symmetry.space_group_name_H-M   'P 1'
#
loop_
_entity.id
_entity.type
_entity.pdbx_description
1 polymer ?
#
loop_
_entity_poly.entity_id
_entity_poly.type
_entity_poly.pdbx_seq_one_letter_code
_entity_poly.pdbx_strand_id
1 'polypeptide(L)'
;TVPSRGLIVASIMSKKLAESLDRLVLNVRFGSGAFMKERREAELLGDAMLRVGEALGLQISYLLTPMNEPLGRTVGNALELAEAIDALRGAGPPDVVNLVLDLAIRVANAPRLQLQRWLQDGTAWRKFIAHPLSAKSKQSGLAELRRWTLTESDVPRSCSVGVGKLRMMQLILRSVFPI
;
A
#
# COMPACT_ATOMS: atom_id res chain seq x y z
N THR A 1 14.47 10.75 21.81
CA THR A 1 13.98 9.50 22.44
C THR A 1 13.31 8.52 21.45
N VAL A 2 13.59 8.61 20.15
CA VAL A 2 12.82 7.90 19.10
C VAL A 2 12.99 6.37 19.03
N PRO A 3 14.08 5.69 19.46
CA PRO A 3 14.20 4.24 19.26
C PRO A 3 13.69 3.44 20.47
N SER A 4 12.42 3.61 20.87
CA SER A 4 11.78 2.67 21.80
C SER A 4 10.71 1.88 21.07
N ARG A 5 10.90 0.56 20.97
CA ARG A 5 9.95 -0.37 20.35
C ARG A 5 8.54 -0.21 20.92
N GLY A 6 8.41 -0.04 22.24
CA GLY A 6 7.12 0.14 22.90
C GLY A 6 6.37 1.39 22.41
N LEU A 7 7.08 2.51 22.23
CA LEU A 7 6.49 3.75 21.72
C LEU A 7 6.07 3.64 20.25
N ILE A 8 6.86 2.91 19.43
CA ILE A 8 6.52 2.66 18.03
C ILE A 8 5.24 1.82 17.93
N VAL A 9 5.18 0.71 18.68
CA VAL A 9 4.00 -0.16 18.74
C VAL A 9 2.78 0.63 19.18
N ALA A 10 2.87 1.36 20.30
CA ALA A 10 1.76 2.16 20.81
C ALA A 10 1.29 3.21 19.79
N SER A 11 2.21 3.92 19.14
CA SER A 11 1.88 4.93 18.12
C SER A 11 1.19 4.33 16.90
N ILE A 12 1.66 3.20 16.37
CA ILE A 12 1.05 2.57 15.20
C ILE A 12 -0.30 1.96 15.56
N MET A 13 -0.34 1.14 16.61
CA MET A 13 -1.53 0.37 16.97
C MET A 13 -2.68 1.26 17.45
N SER A 14 -2.43 2.30 18.25
CA SER A 14 -3.48 3.23 18.72
C SER A 14 -4.30 3.81 17.56
N LYS A 15 -3.62 4.24 16.49
CA LYS A 15 -4.29 4.79 15.30
C LYS A 15 -5.10 3.73 14.56
N LYS A 16 -4.60 2.50 14.46
CA LYS A 16 -5.26 1.42 13.70
C LYS A 16 -6.41 0.78 14.44
N LEU A 17 -6.33 0.67 15.76
CA LEU A 17 -7.41 0.17 16.59
C LEU A 17 -8.60 1.13 16.65
N ALA A 18 -8.34 2.44 16.53
CA ALA A 18 -9.38 3.46 16.44
C ALA A 18 -10.18 3.42 15.11
N GLU A 19 -9.71 2.72 14.08
CA GLU A 19 -10.36 2.62 12.77
C GLU A 19 -11.42 1.49 12.69
N SER A 20 -11.69 0.78 13.80
CA SER A 20 -12.65 -0.35 13.90
C SER A 20 -12.54 -1.33 12.73
N LEU A 21 -11.37 -1.97 12.61
CA LEU A 21 -11.05 -2.89 11.51
C LEU A 21 -11.43 -4.33 11.87
N ASP A 22 -11.98 -5.09 10.92
CA ASP A 22 -12.19 -6.54 11.08
C ASP A 22 -10.87 -7.31 10.97
N ARG A 23 -9.98 -6.85 10.09
CA ARG A 23 -8.67 -7.46 9.81
C ARG A 23 -7.61 -6.41 9.54
N LEU A 24 -6.38 -6.67 10.01
CA LEU A 24 -5.22 -5.81 9.82
C LEU A 24 -4.01 -6.60 9.32
N VAL A 25 -3.38 -6.10 8.26
CA VAL A 25 -2.11 -6.64 7.76
C VAL A 25 -1.06 -5.55 7.80
N LEU A 26 0.05 -5.81 8.48
CA LEU A 26 1.15 -4.87 8.64
C LEU A 26 2.31 -5.21 7.69
N ASN A 27 2.76 -4.25 6.89
CA ASN A 27 3.98 -4.38 6.12
C ASN A 27 5.17 -3.85 6.94
N VAL A 28 5.91 -4.75 7.58
CA VAL A 28 7.04 -4.39 8.45
C VAL A 28 8.33 -4.44 7.63
N ARG A 29 8.91 -3.26 7.40
CA ARG A 29 10.09 -3.10 6.55
C ARG A 29 11.39 -3.33 7.32
N PHE A 30 12.38 -3.97 6.68
CA PHE A 30 13.76 -4.06 7.17
C PHE A 30 14.78 -3.72 6.07
N GLY A 31 16.02 -3.39 6.45
CA GLY A 31 17.11 -3.11 5.51
C GLY A 31 17.61 -1.65 5.52
N SER A 32 18.49 -1.31 4.58
CA SER A 32 19.23 -0.03 4.56
C SER A 32 18.32 1.20 4.52
N GLY A 33 17.22 1.14 3.77
CA GLY A 33 16.20 2.20 3.70
C GLY A 33 15.11 2.14 4.77
N ALA A 34 15.10 1.10 5.62
CA ALA A 34 14.09 0.93 6.65
C ALA A 34 14.47 1.55 7.99
N PHE A 35 13.46 1.72 8.85
CA PHE A 35 13.66 2.11 10.24
C PHE A 35 14.36 1.00 11.02
N MET A 36 13.93 -0.26 10.83
CA MET A 36 14.61 -1.44 11.38
C MET A 36 15.68 -1.89 10.38
N LYS A 37 16.95 -1.94 10.78
CA LYS A 37 18.03 -2.31 9.86
C LYS A 37 18.10 -3.82 9.70
N GLU A 38 18.01 -4.53 10.81
CA GLU A 38 18.08 -5.99 10.84
C GLU A 38 16.70 -6.64 10.72
N ARG A 39 16.63 -7.74 9.98
CA ARG A 39 15.40 -8.54 9.84
C ARG A 39 14.84 -8.97 11.20
N ARG A 40 15.73 -9.34 12.13
CA ARG A 40 15.36 -9.77 13.49
C ARG A 40 14.68 -8.65 14.29
N GLU A 41 15.11 -7.40 14.13
CA GLU A 41 14.48 -6.26 14.81
C GLU A 41 13.08 -5.98 14.27
N ALA A 42 12.92 -6.07 12.95
CA ALA A 42 11.63 -5.97 12.28
C ALA A 42 10.68 -7.10 12.72
N GLU A 43 11.16 -8.32 12.83
CA GLU A 43 10.39 -9.47 13.32
C GLU A 43 9.91 -9.24 14.77
N LEU A 44 10.82 -8.82 15.65
CA LEU A 44 10.47 -8.48 17.03
C LEU A 44 9.44 -7.33 17.15
N LEU A 45 9.50 -6.36 16.24
CA LEU A 45 8.49 -5.29 16.15
C LEU A 45 7.15 -5.85 15.66
N GLY A 46 7.16 -6.67 14.60
CA GLY A 46 5.99 -7.35 14.05
C GLY A 46 5.28 -8.18 15.10
N ASP A 47 6.01 -9.03 15.82
CA ASP A 47 5.49 -9.86 16.92
C ASP A 47 4.89 -9.03 18.05
N ALA A 48 5.50 -7.89 18.38
CA ALA A 48 4.96 -6.99 19.40
C ALA A 48 3.62 -6.37 18.96
N MET A 49 3.50 -5.95 17.69
CA MET A 49 2.24 -5.45 17.15
C MET A 49 1.18 -6.54 17.04
N LEU A 50 1.58 -7.76 16.63
CA LEU A 50 0.72 -8.94 16.57
C LEU A 50 0.09 -9.23 17.94
N ARG A 51 0.92 -9.37 18.98
CA ARG A 51 0.46 -9.61 20.36
C ARG A 51 -0.55 -8.54 20.85
N VAL A 52 -0.30 -7.26 20.55
CA VAL A 52 -1.22 -6.18 20.93
C VAL A 52 -2.54 -6.27 20.18
N GLY A 53 -2.53 -6.59 18.88
CA GLY A 53 -3.75 -6.77 18.09
C GLY A 53 -4.58 -7.96 18.57
N GLU A 54 -3.93 -9.11 18.78
CA GLU A 54 -4.59 -10.34 19.26
C GLU A 54 -5.20 -10.16 20.66
N ALA A 55 -4.50 -9.48 21.57
CA ALA A 55 -5.01 -9.18 22.91
C ALA A 55 -6.28 -8.30 22.91
N LEU A 56 -6.56 -7.62 21.79
CA LEU A 56 -7.74 -6.77 21.59
C LEU A 56 -8.76 -7.42 20.64
N GLY A 57 -8.60 -8.71 20.32
CA GLY A 57 -9.53 -9.47 19.48
C GLY A 57 -9.48 -9.14 17.98
N LEU A 58 -8.45 -8.43 17.51
CA LEU A 58 -8.28 -8.09 16.09
C LEU A 58 -7.64 -9.26 15.33
N GLN A 59 -8.20 -9.63 14.16
CA GLN A 59 -7.50 -10.53 13.25
C GLN A 59 -6.32 -9.78 12.62
N ILE A 60 -5.11 -10.07 13.08
CA ILE A 60 -3.92 -9.36 12.65
C ILE A 60 -2.87 -10.32 12.07
N SER A 61 -2.14 -9.87 11.07
CA SER A 61 -0.93 -10.53 10.58
C SER A 61 0.09 -9.49 10.11
N TYR A 62 1.33 -9.91 9.88
CA TYR A 62 2.35 -9.04 9.30
C TYR A 62 3.16 -9.76 8.22
N LEU A 63 3.77 -8.97 7.34
CA LEU A 63 4.71 -9.39 6.32
C LEU A 63 6.02 -8.63 6.51
N LEU A 64 7.12 -9.37 6.58
CA LEU A 64 8.46 -8.79 6.58
C LEU A 64 8.90 -8.56 5.14
N THR A 65 9.25 -7.33 4.78
CA THR A 65 9.74 -7.02 3.43
C THR A 65 11.03 -6.20 3.45
N PRO A 66 12.01 -6.54 2.60
CA PRO A 66 13.23 -5.76 2.51
C PRO A 66 12.95 -4.39 1.87
N MET A 67 13.74 -3.40 2.26
CA MET A 67 13.71 -2.04 1.74
C MET A 67 15.16 -1.55 1.55
N ASN A 68 15.96 -2.38 0.87
CA ASN A 68 17.32 -2.04 0.48
C ASN A 68 17.37 -1.16 -0.77
N GLU A 69 16.30 -1.20 -1.56
CA GLU A 69 16.09 -0.42 -2.77
C GLU A 69 14.66 0.15 -2.78
N PRO A 70 14.41 1.24 -3.53
CA PRO A 70 13.06 1.74 -3.75
C PRO A 70 12.18 0.66 -4.39
N LEU A 71 10.93 0.57 -3.92
CA LEU A 71 9.94 -0.30 -4.55
C LEU A 71 9.45 0.36 -5.86
N GLY A 72 9.36 -0.39 -6.94
CA GLY A 72 8.95 0.07 -8.27
C GLY A 72 10.03 0.86 -8.99
N ARG A 73 9.62 1.59 -10.04
CA ARG A 73 10.49 2.39 -10.91
C ARG A 73 10.43 3.87 -10.57
N THR A 74 9.34 4.32 -9.96
CA THR A 74 9.09 5.75 -9.68
C THR A 74 9.07 6.08 -8.20
N VAL A 75 9.61 7.25 -7.85
CA VAL A 75 9.50 7.91 -6.54
C VAL A 75 9.05 9.36 -6.75
N GLY A 76 8.00 9.76 -6.04
CA GLY A 76 7.39 11.10 -6.17
C GLY A 76 5.88 11.04 -6.41
N ASN A 77 5.19 12.17 -6.24
CA ASN A 77 3.72 12.17 -6.12
C ASN A 77 2.99 11.73 -7.39
N ALA A 78 3.15 12.48 -8.49
CA ALA A 78 2.46 12.19 -9.75
C ALA A 78 2.99 10.93 -10.43
N LEU A 79 4.30 10.69 -10.33
CA LEU A 79 4.94 9.51 -10.91
C LEU A 79 4.48 8.21 -10.23
N GLU A 80 4.40 8.19 -8.88
CA GLU A 80 3.87 7.02 -8.16
C GLU A 80 2.39 6.78 -8.43
N LEU A 81 1.60 7.83 -8.66
CA LEU A 81 0.22 7.70 -9.08
C LEU A 81 0.13 7.04 -10.47
N ALA A 82 0.93 7.48 -11.44
CA ALA A 82 0.98 6.88 -12.77
C ALA A 82 1.35 5.39 -12.69
N GLU A 83 2.39 5.05 -11.93
CA GLU A 83 2.81 3.66 -11.74
C GLU A 83 1.74 2.81 -11.02
N ALA A 84 1.02 3.38 -10.05
CA ALA A 84 -0.09 2.69 -9.38
C ALA A 84 -1.27 2.45 -10.34
N ILE A 85 -1.55 3.37 -11.26
CA ILE A 85 -2.55 3.20 -12.32
C ILE A 85 -2.12 2.06 -13.26
N ASP A 86 -0.85 2.03 -13.67
CA ASP A 86 -0.32 0.94 -14.49
C ASP A 86 -0.44 -0.41 -13.78
N ALA A 87 -0.11 -0.47 -12.48
CA ALA A 87 -0.29 -1.67 -11.67
C ALA A 87 -1.75 -2.14 -11.63
N LEU A 88 -2.71 -1.22 -11.45
CA LEU A 88 -4.16 -1.53 -11.46
C LEU A 88 -4.68 -2.00 -12.81
N ARG A 89 -3.99 -1.65 -13.90
CA ARG A 89 -4.28 -2.08 -15.28
C ARG A 89 -3.49 -3.33 -15.69
N GLY A 90 -2.77 -3.96 -14.76
CA GLY A 90 -2.00 -5.17 -15.01
C GLY A 90 -0.63 -4.95 -15.67
N ALA A 91 -0.14 -3.71 -15.74
CA ALA A 91 1.11 -3.31 -16.41
C ALA A 91 2.18 -2.71 -15.47
N GLY A 92 2.01 -2.82 -14.15
CA GLY A 92 2.94 -2.26 -13.17
C GLY A 92 4.24 -3.06 -12.98
N PRO A 93 5.23 -2.49 -12.29
CA PRO A 93 6.47 -3.19 -11.94
C PRO A 93 6.20 -4.50 -11.17
N PRO A 94 6.90 -5.61 -11.50
CA PRO A 94 6.63 -6.91 -10.89
C PRO A 94 6.75 -6.94 -9.36
N ASP A 95 7.70 -6.20 -8.80
CA ASP A 95 7.93 -6.10 -7.36
C ASP A 95 6.78 -5.41 -6.63
N VAL A 96 6.25 -4.32 -7.19
CA VAL A 96 5.04 -3.63 -6.70
C VAL A 96 3.84 -4.57 -6.77
N VAL A 97 3.62 -5.21 -7.93
CA VAL A 97 2.49 -6.12 -8.14
C VAL A 97 2.55 -7.30 -7.17
N ASN A 98 3.73 -7.92 -7.03
CA ASN A 98 3.91 -9.06 -6.13
C ASN A 98 3.64 -8.69 -4.68
N LEU A 99 4.17 -7.56 -4.21
CA LEU A 99 3.92 -7.08 -2.84
C LEU A 99 2.45 -6.78 -2.59
N VAL A 100 1.77 -6.12 -3.53
CA VAL A 100 0.33 -5.83 -3.43
C VAL A 100 -0.46 -7.13 -3.31
N LEU A 101 -0.15 -8.13 -4.15
CA LEU A 101 -0.81 -9.44 -4.10
C LEU A 101 -0.52 -10.17 -2.78
N ASP A 102 0.72 -10.14 -2.27
CA ASP A 102 1.09 -10.78 -1.00
C ASP A 102 0.35 -10.19 0.20
N LEU A 103 0.15 -8.87 0.19
CA LEU A 103 -0.65 -8.18 1.20
C LEU A 103 -2.14 -8.46 0.99
N ALA A 104 -2.62 -8.45 -0.25
CA ALA A 104 -4.02 -8.69 -0.58
C ALA A 104 -4.50 -10.07 -0.15
N ILE A 105 -3.72 -11.14 -0.35
CA ILE A 105 -4.09 -12.51 0.09
C ILE A 105 -4.34 -12.58 1.60
N ARG A 106 -3.64 -11.77 2.39
CA ARG A 106 -3.77 -11.75 3.84
C ARG A 106 -4.97 -10.92 4.31
N VAL A 107 -5.51 -10.04 3.47
CA VAL A 107 -6.69 -9.21 3.78
C VAL A 107 -7.94 -9.81 3.16
N ALA A 108 -7.92 -9.92 1.83
CA ALA A 108 -8.97 -10.49 1.00
C ALA A 108 -8.91 -12.00 1.16
N ASN A 109 -9.97 -12.61 1.67
CA ASN A 109 -10.07 -14.06 1.82
C ASN A 109 -10.22 -14.76 0.45
N ALA A 110 -9.27 -14.54 -0.47
CA ALA A 110 -9.30 -14.94 -1.85
C ALA A 110 -7.91 -15.40 -2.33
N PRO A 111 -7.85 -16.43 -3.19
CA PRO A 111 -6.58 -16.98 -3.66
C PRO A 111 -5.84 -16.01 -4.58
N ARG A 112 -4.49 -16.07 -4.56
CA ARG A 112 -3.62 -15.21 -5.39
C ARG A 112 -4.06 -15.14 -6.85
N LEU A 113 -4.42 -16.29 -7.43
CA LEU A 113 -4.82 -16.38 -8.83
C LEU A 113 -6.05 -15.51 -9.14
N GLN A 114 -7.02 -15.45 -8.23
CA GLN A 114 -8.20 -14.60 -8.38
C GLN A 114 -7.84 -13.11 -8.29
N LEU A 115 -6.98 -12.75 -7.34
CA LEU A 115 -6.51 -11.37 -7.16
C LEU A 115 -5.71 -10.89 -8.38
N GLN A 116 -4.88 -11.77 -8.95
CA GLN A 116 -4.13 -11.51 -10.17
C GLN A 116 -5.04 -11.37 -11.39
N ARG A 117 -6.06 -12.22 -11.51
CA ARG A 117 -7.08 -12.09 -12.56
C ARG A 117 -7.78 -10.74 -12.49
N TRP A 118 -8.13 -10.25 -11.29
CA TRP A 118 -8.74 -8.92 -11.12
C TRP A 118 -7.87 -7.76 -11.58
N LEU A 119 -6.55 -7.89 -11.53
CA LEU A 119 -5.63 -6.90 -12.12
C LEU A 119 -5.60 -7.01 -13.65
N GLN A 120 -5.62 -8.23 -14.19
CA GLN A 120 -5.52 -8.50 -15.62
C GLN A 120 -6.80 -8.20 -16.40
N ASP A 121 -7.97 -8.48 -15.82
CA ASP A 121 -9.29 -8.29 -16.45
C ASP A 121 -9.87 -6.88 -16.23
N GLY A 122 -9.10 -5.99 -15.58
CA GLY A 122 -9.49 -4.61 -15.30
C GLY A 122 -10.56 -4.46 -14.21
N THR A 123 -10.93 -5.52 -13.49
CA THR A 123 -11.86 -5.44 -12.34
C THR A 123 -11.33 -4.52 -11.25
N ALA A 124 -10.03 -4.61 -10.94
CA ALA A 124 -9.38 -3.74 -9.98
C ALA A 124 -9.46 -2.27 -10.38
N TRP A 125 -9.15 -1.97 -11.65
CA TRP A 125 -9.27 -0.63 -12.21
C TRP A 125 -10.70 -0.09 -12.16
N ARG A 126 -11.70 -0.90 -12.56
CA ARG A 126 -13.11 -0.51 -12.52
C ARG A 126 -13.57 -0.17 -11.11
N LYS A 127 -13.19 -0.98 -10.11
CA LYS A 127 -13.49 -0.69 -8.70
C LYS A 127 -12.81 0.59 -8.20
N PHE A 128 -11.54 0.80 -8.56
CA PHE A 128 -10.82 2.01 -8.20
C PHE A 128 -11.51 3.27 -8.75
N ILE A 129 -11.93 3.24 -10.03
CA ILE A 129 -12.63 4.37 -10.65
C ILE A 129 -14.03 4.58 -10.07
N ALA A 130 -14.74 3.51 -9.69
CA ALA A 130 -16.05 3.62 -9.05
C ALA A 130 -15.99 4.15 -7.60
N HIS A 131 -14.81 4.14 -6.96
CA HIS A 131 -14.68 4.53 -5.56
C HIS A 131 -14.90 6.05 -5.36
N PRO A 132 -15.71 6.52 -4.38
CA PRO A 132 -16.05 7.95 -4.21
C PRO A 132 -14.86 8.91 -4.05
N LEU A 133 -13.70 8.41 -3.62
CA LEU A 133 -12.47 9.21 -3.53
C LEU A 133 -11.84 9.49 -4.91
N SER A 134 -12.07 8.64 -5.92
CA SER A 134 -11.72 8.99 -7.31
C SER A 134 -12.53 10.23 -7.72
N ALA A 135 -13.83 10.24 -7.42
CA ALA A 135 -14.75 11.33 -7.76
C ALA A 135 -14.48 12.64 -7.01
N LYS A 136 -13.85 12.60 -5.82
CA LYS A 136 -13.49 13.77 -5.01
C LYS A 136 -12.13 14.39 -5.38
N SER A 137 -11.30 13.71 -6.15
CA SER A 137 -10.15 14.37 -6.77
C SER A 137 -10.71 15.37 -7.80
N LYS A 138 -10.30 16.64 -7.74
CA LYS A 138 -10.82 17.70 -8.62
C LYS A 138 -10.88 17.16 -10.06
N GLN A 139 -12.08 17.20 -10.65
CA GLN A 139 -12.47 16.60 -11.93
C GLN A 139 -11.58 16.96 -13.15
N SER A 140 -10.58 17.83 -13.03
CA SER A 140 -9.61 18.07 -14.11
C SER A 140 -8.55 16.96 -14.24
N GLY A 141 -8.04 16.39 -13.13
CA GLY A 141 -6.91 15.46 -13.19
C GLY A 141 -7.26 14.06 -13.71
N LEU A 142 -8.40 13.48 -13.29
CA LEU A 142 -8.79 12.13 -13.72
C LEU A 142 -9.37 12.07 -15.15
N ALA A 143 -10.00 13.15 -15.61
CA ALA A 143 -10.46 13.26 -17.00
C ALA A 143 -9.26 13.42 -17.97
N GLU A 144 -8.18 14.08 -17.53
CA GLU A 144 -6.91 14.15 -18.26
C GLU A 144 -6.13 12.83 -18.21
N LEU A 145 -6.20 12.06 -17.13
CA LEU A 145 -5.58 10.72 -17.01
C LEU A 145 -6.14 9.66 -17.99
N ARG A 146 -7.25 9.93 -18.69
CA ARG A 146 -7.71 9.11 -19.82
C ARG A 146 -6.91 9.37 -21.11
N ARG A 147 -6.21 10.51 -21.22
CA ARG A 147 -5.47 10.95 -22.41
C ARG A 147 -3.94 10.87 -22.27
N TRP A 148 -3.43 10.64 -21.07
CA TRP A 148 -1.98 10.66 -20.81
C TRP A 148 -1.32 9.33 -21.21
N THR A 149 -0.94 9.19 -22.48
CA THR A 149 0.27 8.46 -22.89
C THR A 149 1.44 9.41 -22.70
N LEU A 150 2.12 9.37 -21.57
CA LEU A 150 3.23 10.28 -21.29
C LEU A 150 4.51 9.83 -22.02
N THR A 151 5.06 10.73 -22.84
CA THR A 151 6.50 10.82 -23.12
C THR A 151 7.19 11.69 -22.08
N GLU A 152 8.49 11.51 -21.90
CA GLU A 152 9.33 11.95 -20.77
C GLU A 152 9.39 13.48 -20.51
N SER A 153 8.81 14.31 -21.38
CA SER A 153 8.94 15.77 -21.38
C SER A 153 7.90 16.57 -20.59
N ASP A 154 6.80 15.97 -20.12
CA ASP A 154 5.60 16.74 -19.71
C ASP A 154 5.32 16.83 -18.19
N VAL A 155 6.28 16.53 -17.30
CA VAL A 155 6.03 16.55 -15.84
C VAL A 155 6.35 17.94 -15.23
N PRO A 156 5.35 18.68 -14.67
CA PRO A 156 5.61 19.99 -14.04
C PRO A 156 6.27 19.84 -12.67
N ARG A 157 7.25 20.71 -12.38
CA ARG A 157 8.22 20.62 -11.27
C ARG A 157 7.73 21.03 -9.87
N SER A 158 6.43 21.27 -9.63
CA SER A 158 6.00 21.77 -8.31
C SER A 158 4.62 21.28 -7.86
N CYS A 159 4.59 20.22 -7.07
CA CYS A 159 3.53 19.98 -6.09
C CYS A 159 4.00 19.04 -4.97
N SER A 160 4.21 19.62 -3.79
CA SER A 160 4.58 18.93 -2.55
C SER A 160 3.33 18.57 -1.75
N VAL A 161 2.92 17.30 -1.80
CA VAL A 161 2.10 16.71 -0.73
C VAL A 161 2.68 15.33 -0.42
N GLY A 162 3.31 15.22 0.75
CA GLY A 162 4.03 14.03 1.19
C GLY A 162 3.13 12.86 1.60
N VAL A 163 3.81 11.72 1.74
CA VAL A 163 3.35 10.35 2.08
C VAL A 163 2.96 9.51 0.87
N GLY A 164 4.00 9.13 0.12
CA GLY A 164 4.02 8.30 -1.08
C GLY A 164 3.71 6.81 -0.86
N LYS A 165 3.21 6.21 -1.94
CA LYS A 165 2.94 4.79 -2.26
C LYS A 165 2.06 3.96 -1.32
N LEU A 166 2.36 3.89 -0.01
CA LEU A 166 1.66 2.96 0.89
C LEU A 166 0.22 3.39 1.22
N ARG A 167 -0.06 4.69 1.31
CA ARG A 167 -1.40 5.19 1.63
C ARG A 167 -2.39 4.93 0.47
N MET A 168 -1.90 5.00 -0.77
CA MET A 168 -2.68 4.65 -1.96
C MET A 168 -2.92 3.14 -2.05
N MET A 169 -1.89 2.32 -1.77
CA MET A 169 -2.03 0.85 -1.75
C MET A 169 -2.99 0.35 -0.68
N GLN A 170 -3.00 0.95 0.53
CA GLN A 170 -4.02 0.62 1.55
C GLN A 170 -5.44 1.00 1.12
N LEU A 171 -5.59 2.11 0.37
CA LEU A 171 -6.88 2.54 -0.19
C LEU A 171 -7.36 1.58 -1.30
N ILE A 172 -6.44 1.15 -2.16
CA ILE A 172 -6.67 0.13 -3.20
C ILE A 172 -7.09 -1.19 -2.54
N LEU A 173 -6.42 -1.62 -1.47
CA LEU A 173 -6.74 -2.86 -0.79
C LEU A 173 -8.16 -2.86 -0.20
N ARG A 174 -8.60 -1.73 0.39
CA ARG A 174 -9.92 -1.59 1.02
C ARG A 174 -11.07 -1.36 0.03
N SER A 175 -10.77 -0.91 -1.20
CA SER A 175 -11.77 -0.59 -2.23
C SER A 175 -11.88 -1.64 -3.34
N VAL A 176 -10.79 -2.36 -3.63
CA VAL A 176 -10.71 -3.33 -4.72
C VAL A 176 -11.06 -4.74 -4.26
N PHE A 177 -10.71 -5.10 -3.03
CA PHE A 177 -10.93 -6.45 -2.52
C PHE A 177 -12.04 -6.42 -1.47
N PRO A 178 -13.15 -7.14 -1.68
CA PRO A 178 -14.15 -7.31 -0.64
C PRO A 178 -13.49 -8.11 0.50
N ILE A 179 -13.56 -7.56 1.72
CA ILE A 179 -13.20 -8.26 2.95
C ILE A 179 -14.27 -9.31 3.22
#